data_AF-A0A9D6J2M8-F1
#
_entry.id   AF-A0A9D6J2M8-F1
#
_cell.length_a   1.000
_cell.length_b   1.000
_cell.length_c   1.000
_cell.angle_alpha   90.00
_cell.angle_beta   90.00
_cell.angle_gamma   90.00
#
_symmetry.space_group_name_H-M   'P 1'
#
loop_
_entity.id
_entity.type
_entity.pdbx_description
1 polymer ?
#
loop_
_entity_poly.entity_id
_entity_poly.type
_entity_poly.pdbx_seq_one_letter_code
_entity_poly.pdbx_strand_id
1 'polypeptide(L)'
;MNRYCGGVASLIVVVALFGVAAVPASASHVKSTSPINRDQTTRLVMPLMNPERGKVLFVSKGCVACHAINGVGGHDAPPMDAHQMNRLMNPFDFAAKMWNHAPAMIAAQEGAIGEQIYFTGNELADIIAFIHDDQAQHAFSEKDITAAARKMMHHDHGGKPAEKHHGPEIGHPGGGTGGHHPHAPGMPPHKD
;
A
#
# COMPACT_ATOMS: atom_id res chain seq x y z
N MET A 1 -15.59 57.35 -58.43
CA MET A 1 -16.58 56.58 -57.65
C MET A 1 -16.67 55.18 -58.24
N ASN A 2 -16.36 54.19 -57.41
CA ASN A 2 -16.03 52.82 -57.81
C ASN A 2 -17.27 51.92 -57.91
N ARG A 3 -17.14 50.91 -58.77
CA ARG A 3 -18.14 49.94 -59.23
C ARG A 3 -18.51 48.92 -58.15
N TYR A 4 -19.73 48.38 -58.16
CA TYR A 4 -20.06 46.98 -58.49
C TYR A 4 -21.49 46.62 -58.03
N CYS A 5 -22.26 46.11 -59.00
CA CYS A 5 -23.63 45.65 -58.89
C CYS A 5 -23.69 44.23 -58.28
N GLY A 6 -24.73 43.97 -57.49
CA GLY A 6 -24.89 42.77 -56.67
C GLY A 6 -24.92 41.45 -57.44
N GLY A 7 -24.18 40.46 -56.92
CA GLY A 7 -24.23 39.07 -57.36
C GLY A 7 -25.36 38.32 -56.67
N VAL A 8 -26.24 37.73 -57.47
CA VAL A 8 -27.27 36.78 -57.06
C VAL A 8 -26.64 35.46 -56.63
N ALA A 9 -26.89 35.05 -55.38
CA ALA A 9 -26.47 33.76 -54.85
C ALA A 9 -27.39 32.65 -55.39
N SER A 10 -26.91 31.87 -56.36
CA SER A 10 -27.59 30.69 -56.88
C SER A 10 -27.08 29.45 -56.12
N LEU A 11 -27.87 28.96 -55.16
CA LEU A 11 -27.62 27.72 -54.44
C LEU A 11 -28.02 26.53 -55.33
N ILE A 12 -27.04 25.93 -56.00
CA ILE A 12 -27.23 24.66 -56.70
C ILE A 12 -27.13 23.55 -55.66
N VAL A 13 -28.28 22.99 -55.27
CA VAL A 13 -28.35 21.74 -54.50
C VAL A 13 -28.13 20.59 -55.49
N VAL A 14 -26.89 20.09 -55.57
CA VAL A 14 -26.58 18.86 -56.31
C VAL A 14 -26.89 17.67 -55.40
N VAL A 15 -28.06 17.05 -55.60
CA VAL A 15 -28.37 15.75 -54.99
C VAL A 15 -27.54 14.69 -55.72
N ALA A 16 -26.39 14.34 -55.16
CA ALA A 16 -25.58 13.23 -55.65
C ALA A 16 -26.28 11.91 -55.32
N LEU A 17 -26.86 11.28 -56.33
CA LEU A 17 -27.32 9.89 -56.28
C LEU A 17 -26.08 8.98 -56.10
N PHE A 18 -25.77 8.63 -54.86
CA PHE A 18 -24.78 7.61 -54.56
C PHE A 18 -25.38 6.24 -54.90
N GLY A 19 -25.07 5.76 -56.12
CA GLY A 19 -25.24 4.35 -56.47
C GLY A 19 -24.33 3.50 -55.58
N VAL A 20 -24.93 2.58 -54.81
CA VAL A 20 -24.19 1.64 -53.98
C VAL A 20 -23.59 0.57 -54.89
N ALA A 21 -22.36 0.78 -55.35
CA ALA A 21 -21.54 -0.29 -55.91
C ALA A 21 -20.97 -1.11 -54.75
N ALA A 22 -21.42 -2.36 -54.61
CA ALA A 22 -20.86 -3.30 -53.65
C ALA A 22 -19.39 -3.59 -54.03
N VAL A 23 -18.46 -3.06 -53.26
CA VAL A 23 -17.03 -3.38 -53.38
C VAL A 23 -16.84 -4.78 -52.78
N PRO A 24 -16.27 -5.75 -53.51
CA PRO A 24 -15.95 -7.04 -52.91
C PRO A 24 -14.88 -6.80 -51.84
N ALA A 25 -15.23 -7.10 -50.59
CA ALA A 25 -14.28 -7.10 -49.48
C ALA A 25 -13.31 -8.28 -49.67
N SER A 26 -12.24 -8.07 -50.42
CA SER A 26 -11.09 -8.95 -50.37
C SER A 26 -10.49 -8.82 -48.97
N ALA A 27 -10.74 -9.82 -48.13
CA ALA A 27 -10.05 -9.98 -46.86
C ALA A 27 -8.58 -10.28 -47.14
N SER A 28 -7.78 -9.24 -47.32
CA SER A 28 -6.33 -9.32 -47.25
C SER A 28 -5.99 -9.72 -45.82
N HIS A 29 -5.87 -11.03 -45.57
CA HIS A 29 -5.21 -11.52 -44.36
C HIS A 29 -3.81 -10.87 -44.33
N VAL A 30 -3.63 -9.89 -43.46
CA VAL A 30 -2.31 -9.46 -43.05
C VAL A 30 -1.66 -10.68 -42.43
N LYS A 31 -0.78 -11.34 -43.19
CA LYS A 31 0.11 -12.34 -42.65
C LYS A 31 1.06 -11.56 -41.76
N SER A 32 0.83 -11.62 -40.45
CA SER A 32 1.76 -11.11 -39.46
C SER A 32 3.02 -11.95 -39.51
N THR A 33 3.92 -11.60 -40.43
CA THR A 33 5.32 -12.04 -40.47
C THR A 33 6.17 -10.94 -39.89
N SER A 34 5.87 -10.54 -38.66
CA SER A 34 6.90 -10.02 -37.78
C SER A 34 7.48 -11.22 -37.05
N PRO A 35 8.79 -11.51 -37.18
CA PRO A 35 9.40 -12.51 -36.32
C PRO A 35 9.29 -11.98 -34.89
N ILE A 36 8.43 -12.61 -34.09
CA ILE A 36 8.47 -12.49 -32.63
C ILE A 36 9.91 -12.87 -32.27
N ASN A 37 10.72 -11.90 -31.86
CA ASN A 37 12.03 -12.16 -31.29
C ASN A 37 11.78 -13.05 -30.05
N ARG A 38 12.09 -14.34 -30.15
CA ARG A 38 11.87 -15.36 -29.12
C ARG A 38 12.91 -15.25 -27.99
N ASP A 39 13.21 -14.04 -27.54
CA ASP A 39 14.06 -13.74 -26.40
C ASP A 39 13.46 -12.66 -25.49
N GLN A 40 12.14 -12.68 -25.30
CA GLN A 40 11.45 -11.84 -24.32
C GLN A 40 10.50 -12.70 -23.47
N THR A 41 11.04 -13.72 -22.83
CA THR A 41 10.29 -14.38 -21.74
C THR A 41 10.35 -13.46 -20.52
N THR A 42 9.21 -12.89 -20.14
CA THR A 42 9.12 -12.13 -18.88
C THR A 42 9.43 -13.08 -17.73
N ARG A 43 10.41 -12.74 -16.90
CA ARG A 43 10.81 -13.51 -15.72
C ARG A 43 10.49 -12.73 -14.46
N LEU A 44 10.04 -13.44 -13.44
CA LEU A 44 9.84 -12.88 -12.12
C LEU A 44 11.20 -12.68 -11.47
N VAL A 45 11.42 -11.49 -10.92
CA VAL A 45 12.56 -11.19 -10.05
C VAL A 45 12.03 -11.14 -8.63
N MET A 46 12.56 -12.02 -7.78
CA MET A 46 12.30 -11.96 -6.35
C MET A 46 13.41 -11.15 -5.67
N PRO A 47 13.05 -10.18 -4.80
CA PRO A 47 14.05 -9.39 -4.08
C PRO A 47 14.87 -10.29 -3.15
N LEU A 48 16.15 -9.96 -2.97
CA LEU A 48 17.02 -10.61 -2.01
C LEU A 48 16.72 -10.09 -0.60
N MET A 49 16.10 -10.94 0.20
CA MET A 49 15.71 -10.70 1.58
C MET A 49 16.93 -10.67 2.52
N ASN A 50 17.01 -9.65 3.38
CA ASN A 50 18.04 -9.52 4.40
C ASN A 50 17.45 -9.07 5.75
N PRO A 51 17.53 -9.91 6.80
CA PRO A 51 16.93 -9.60 8.10
C PRO A 51 17.66 -8.47 8.84
N GLU A 52 18.97 -8.27 8.63
CA GLU A 52 19.69 -7.16 9.28
C GLU A 52 19.26 -5.80 8.71
N ARG A 53 19.04 -5.71 7.39
CA ARG A 53 18.43 -4.51 6.78
C ARG A 53 16.98 -4.36 7.22
N GLY A 54 16.25 -5.47 7.32
CA GLY A 54 14.88 -5.51 7.80
C GLY A 54 14.73 -4.96 9.22
N LYS A 55 15.65 -5.28 10.12
CA LYS A 55 15.70 -4.74 11.49
C LYS A 55 15.79 -3.21 11.50
N VAL A 56 16.69 -2.65 10.68
CA VAL A 56 16.84 -1.20 10.55
C VAL A 56 15.58 -0.57 9.98
N LEU A 57 14.97 -1.20 8.98
CA LEU A 57 13.73 -0.72 8.36
C LEU A 57 12.54 -0.79 9.32
N PHE A 58 12.42 -1.85 10.12
CA PHE A 58 11.37 -2.01 11.12
C PHE A 58 11.34 -0.84 12.11
N VAL A 59 12.53 -0.36 12.53
CA VAL A 59 12.65 0.81 13.40
C VAL A 59 12.44 2.11 12.64
N SER A 60 13.17 2.31 11.54
CA SER A 60 13.23 3.60 10.83
C SER A 60 11.96 3.94 10.05
N LYS A 61 11.20 2.94 9.58
CA LYS A 61 9.88 3.14 8.97
C LYS A 61 8.78 3.38 10.00
N GLY A 62 9.03 3.11 11.28
CA GLY A 62 8.06 3.33 12.35
C GLY A 62 7.21 2.11 12.71
N CYS A 63 7.47 0.92 12.17
CA CYS A 63 6.72 -0.30 12.54
C CYS A 63 6.82 -0.58 14.05
N VAL A 64 8.01 -0.35 14.63
CA VAL A 64 8.29 -0.51 16.06
C VAL A 64 7.48 0.43 16.95
N ALA A 65 6.89 1.49 16.39
CA ALA A 65 6.07 2.43 17.16
C ALA A 65 4.81 1.78 17.72
N CYS A 66 4.27 0.77 17.02
CA CYS A 66 3.03 0.08 17.40
C CYS A 66 3.22 -1.43 17.62
N HIS A 67 4.17 -2.06 16.93
CA HIS A 67 4.43 -3.49 17.01
C HIS A 67 5.69 -3.78 17.83
N ALA A 68 5.56 -4.62 18.86
CA ALA A 68 6.69 -5.10 19.64
C ALA A 68 7.37 -6.32 18.99
N ILE A 69 8.66 -6.47 19.27
CA ILE A 69 9.44 -7.70 19.07
C ILE A 69 10.10 -8.07 20.40
N ASN A 70 9.82 -9.26 20.92
CA ASN A 70 10.28 -9.77 22.19
C ASN A 70 10.07 -8.77 23.34
N GLY A 71 8.93 -8.07 23.32
CA GLY A 71 8.57 -7.05 24.31
C GLY A 71 9.21 -5.67 24.12
N VAL A 72 9.99 -5.46 23.06
CA VAL A 72 10.62 -4.17 22.74
C VAL A 72 9.84 -3.48 21.62
N GLY A 73 9.36 -2.26 21.86
CA GLY A 73 8.56 -1.46 20.93
C GLY A 73 7.21 -1.05 21.52
N GLY A 74 6.29 -0.62 20.66
CA GLY A 74 4.91 -0.30 21.04
C GLY A 74 4.04 -1.54 21.24
N HIS A 75 2.88 -1.33 21.87
CA HIS A 75 1.91 -2.39 22.20
C HIS A 75 0.50 -2.13 21.66
N ASP A 76 0.35 -1.15 20.77
CA ASP A 76 -0.94 -0.77 20.18
C ASP A 76 -1.40 -1.74 19.08
N ALA A 77 -0.50 -2.62 18.64
CA ALA A 77 -0.77 -3.65 17.65
C ALA A 77 -0.17 -5.01 18.07
N PRO A 78 -0.63 -6.14 17.48
CA PRO A 78 -0.13 -7.47 17.84
C PRO A 78 1.40 -7.57 17.71
N PRO A 79 2.09 -8.29 18.63
CA PRO A 79 3.53 -8.48 18.54
C PRO A 79 3.92 -9.24 17.28
N MET A 80 5.14 -9.02 16.81
CA MET A 80 5.71 -9.62 15.61
C MET A 80 6.81 -10.63 15.96
N ASP A 81 6.59 -11.37 17.04
CA ASP A 81 7.52 -12.35 17.59
C ASP A 81 7.63 -13.59 16.69
N ALA A 82 8.77 -13.78 16.03
CA ALA A 82 8.99 -14.89 15.09
C ALA A 82 8.82 -16.25 15.76
N HIS A 83 9.20 -16.39 17.03
CA HIS A 83 9.04 -17.63 17.80
C HIS A 83 7.57 -18.05 18.02
N GLN A 84 6.62 -17.13 17.82
CA GLN A 84 5.17 -17.39 17.91
C GLN A 84 4.54 -17.67 16.54
N MET A 85 5.31 -17.55 15.46
CA MET A 85 4.85 -17.76 14.09
C MET A 85 5.17 -19.17 13.59
N ASN A 86 4.52 -19.55 12.49
CA ASN A 86 4.88 -20.79 11.79
C ASN A 86 6.29 -20.69 11.23
N ARG A 87 7.08 -21.75 11.42
CA ARG A 87 8.48 -21.84 10.94
C ARG A 87 8.60 -21.72 9.41
N LEU A 88 7.56 -22.12 8.68
CA LEU A 88 7.47 -21.92 7.25
C LEU A 88 6.42 -20.85 6.99
N MET A 89 6.82 -19.83 6.26
CA MET A 89 5.97 -18.70 5.92
C MET A 89 6.05 -18.42 4.42
N ASN A 90 4.92 -17.99 3.85
CA ASN A 90 4.86 -17.51 2.48
C ASN A 90 4.88 -15.97 2.51
N PRO A 91 5.90 -15.29 1.96
CA PRO A 91 5.98 -13.83 1.98
C PRO A 91 4.78 -13.15 1.33
N PHE A 92 4.12 -13.82 0.38
CA PHE A 92 2.88 -13.32 -0.23
C PHE A 92 1.68 -13.37 0.72
N ASP A 93 1.62 -14.35 1.64
CA ASP A 93 0.54 -14.40 2.65
C ASP A 93 0.70 -13.25 3.65
N PHE A 94 1.94 -12.89 4.00
CA PHE A 94 2.20 -11.71 4.82
C PHE A 94 1.77 -10.42 4.11
N ALA A 95 2.16 -10.25 2.84
CA ALA A 95 1.74 -9.11 2.03
C ALA A 95 0.21 -9.02 1.91
N ALA A 96 -0.48 -10.15 1.71
CA ALA A 96 -1.94 -10.20 1.64
C ALA A 96 -2.59 -9.84 2.99
N LYS A 97 -2.04 -10.32 4.12
CA LYS A 97 -2.51 -9.93 5.45
C LYS A 97 -2.34 -8.43 5.71
N MET A 98 -1.18 -7.87 5.37
CA MET A 98 -0.97 -6.42 5.44
C MET A 98 -1.95 -5.67 4.57
N TRP A 99 -2.19 -6.11 3.33
CA TRP A 99 -3.15 -5.49 2.42
C TRP A 99 -4.57 -5.46 3.01
N ASN A 100 -5.02 -6.59 3.55
CA ASN A 100 -6.34 -6.70 4.17
C ASN A 100 -6.47 -5.84 5.45
N HIS A 101 -5.36 -5.50 6.09
CA HIS A 101 -5.34 -4.66 7.28
C HIS A 101 -4.94 -3.19 7.00
N ALA A 102 -4.65 -2.85 5.74
CA ALA A 102 -4.12 -1.54 5.36
C ALA A 102 -5.02 -0.37 5.81
N PRO A 103 -6.36 -0.40 5.67
CA PRO A 103 -7.20 0.72 6.11
C PRO A 103 -7.05 1.04 7.61
N ALA A 104 -6.99 0.02 8.46
CA ALA A 104 -6.81 0.20 9.90
C ALA A 104 -5.39 0.70 10.24
N MET A 105 -4.37 0.14 9.59
CA MET A 105 -2.98 0.59 9.79
C MET A 105 -2.76 2.02 9.32
N ILE A 106 -3.32 2.42 8.17
CA ILE A 106 -3.20 3.78 7.65
C ILE A 106 -3.84 4.79 8.60
N ALA A 107 -5.06 4.52 9.07
CA ALA A 107 -5.74 5.39 10.03
C ALA A 107 -4.96 5.53 11.35
N ALA A 108 -4.36 4.44 11.84
CA ALA A 108 -3.49 4.47 13.02
C ALA A 108 -2.19 5.25 12.75
N GLN A 109 -1.57 5.07 11.58
CA GLN A 109 -0.35 5.78 11.18
C GLN A 109 -0.60 7.30 11.06
N GLU A 110 -1.70 7.72 10.44
CA GLU A 110 -2.05 9.14 10.35
C GLU A 110 -2.23 9.77 11.74
N GLY A 111 -2.83 9.04 12.70
CA GLY A 111 -2.97 9.51 14.07
C GLY A 111 -1.66 9.52 14.87
N ALA A 112 -0.80 8.52 14.67
CA ALA A 112 0.39 8.30 15.47
C ALA A 112 1.64 9.04 14.96
N ILE A 113 1.84 9.00 13.64
CA ILE A 113 3.05 9.50 12.96
C ILE A 113 2.73 10.60 11.93
N GLY A 114 1.46 10.85 11.62
CA GLY A 114 1.01 11.96 10.78
C GLY A 114 0.91 11.64 9.28
N GLU A 115 1.34 10.47 8.84
CA GLU A 115 1.32 10.07 7.43
C GLU A 115 1.32 8.55 7.27
N GLN A 116 0.89 8.07 6.10
CA GLN A 116 1.00 6.66 5.72
C GLN A 116 2.46 6.26 5.47
N ILE A 117 2.85 5.07 5.92
CA ILE A 117 4.16 4.47 5.59
C ILE A 117 4.13 3.88 4.17
N TYR A 118 5.13 4.22 3.37
CA TYR A 118 5.35 3.65 2.04
C TYR A 118 6.59 2.75 2.00
N PHE A 119 6.49 1.69 1.18
CA PHE A 119 7.54 0.70 0.99
C PHE A 119 7.86 0.51 -0.49
N THR A 120 9.14 0.38 -0.81
CA THR A 120 9.59 -0.29 -2.02
C THR A 120 9.51 -1.81 -1.86
N GLY A 121 9.56 -2.55 -2.97
CA GLY A 121 9.55 -4.01 -2.94
C GLY A 121 10.74 -4.62 -2.16
N ASN A 122 11.92 -3.99 -2.24
CA ASN A 122 13.12 -4.45 -1.51
C ASN A 122 12.98 -4.19 0.00
N GLU A 123 12.47 -3.01 0.39
CA GLU A 123 12.26 -2.70 1.80
C GLU A 123 11.25 -3.66 2.45
N LEU A 124 10.13 -3.91 1.77
CA LEU A 124 9.13 -4.85 2.27
C LEU A 124 9.71 -6.27 2.39
N ALA A 125 10.50 -6.71 1.41
CA ALA A 125 11.14 -8.02 1.46
C ALA A 125 12.11 -8.16 2.64
N ASP A 126 12.93 -7.14 2.90
CA ASP A 126 13.85 -7.12 4.04
C ASP A 126 13.09 -7.11 5.37
N ILE A 127 12.02 -6.32 5.49
CA ILE A 127 11.15 -6.30 6.68
C ILE A 127 10.53 -7.69 6.92
N ILE A 128 9.99 -8.33 5.88
CA ILE A 128 9.44 -9.70 5.98
C ILE A 128 10.50 -10.67 6.47
N ALA A 129 11.74 -10.54 5.95
CA ALA A 129 12.86 -11.37 6.37
C ALA A 129 13.10 -11.24 7.88
N PHE A 130 13.16 -10.02 8.39
CA PHE A 130 13.39 -9.76 9.82
C PHE A 130 12.25 -10.24 10.71
N ILE A 131 11.00 -9.98 10.34
CA ILE A 131 9.82 -10.36 11.14
C ILE A 131 9.69 -11.88 11.31
N HIS A 132 10.25 -12.66 10.38
CA HIS A 132 10.20 -14.12 10.42
C HIS A 132 11.55 -14.77 10.72
N ASP A 133 12.55 -14.00 11.13
CA ASP A 133 13.88 -14.50 11.50
C ASP A 133 14.06 -14.42 13.02
N ASP A 134 13.81 -15.53 13.69
CA ASP A 134 13.92 -15.64 15.14
C ASP A 134 15.34 -15.31 15.63
N GLN A 135 16.38 -15.70 14.90
CA GLN A 135 17.77 -15.41 15.28
C GLN A 135 18.08 -13.92 15.20
N ALA A 136 17.62 -13.24 14.15
CA ALA A 136 17.77 -11.80 14.01
C ALA A 136 17.00 -11.06 15.11
N GLN A 137 15.82 -11.55 15.49
CA GLN A 137 15.03 -10.97 16.57
C GLN A 137 15.65 -11.19 17.96
N HIS A 138 16.40 -12.26 18.19
CA HIS A 138 17.13 -12.45 19.45
C HIS A 138 18.18 -11.35 19.70
N ALA A 139 18.70 -10.73 18.64
CA ALA A 139 19.64 -9.62 18.74
C ALA A 139 18.96 -8.25 18.90
N PHE A 140 17.64 -8.16 18.71
CA PHE A 140 16.85 -6.93 18.78
C PHE A 140 16.57 -6.56 20.23
N SER A 141 16.83 -5.30 20.59
CA SER A 141 16.69 -4.81 21.95
C SER A 141 16.49 -3.29 22.00
N GLU A 142 16.30 -2.74 23.20
CA GLU A 142 16.18 -1.29 23.44
C GLU A 142 17.29 -0.43 22.81
N LYS A 143 18.48 -0.99 22.61
CA LYS A 143 19.62 -0.30 21.98
C LYS A 143 19.38 0.01 20.50
N ASP A 144 18.51 -0.75 19.84
CA ASP A 144 18.20 -0.62 18.42
C ASP A 144 17.14 0.47 18.18
N ILE A 145 16.50 0.95 19.24
CA ILE A 145 15.46 1.99 19.17
C ILE A 145 16.10 3.38 19.09
N THR A 146 15.89 4.03 17.95
CA THR A 146 16.34 5.41 17.71
C THR A 146 15.52 6.44 18.51
N ALA A 147 16.08 7.63 18.73
CA ALA A 147 15.35 8.72 19.37
C ALA A 147 14.07 9.12 18.59
N ALA A 148 14.12 9.06 17.26
CA ALA A 148 12.95 9.30 16.41
C ALA A 148 11.87 8.23 16.65
N ALA A 149 12.26 6.95 16.71
CA ALA A 149 11.33 5.85 17.02
C ALA A 149 10.72 5.97 18.43
N ARG A 150 11.50 6.39 19.44
CA ARG A 150 10.93 6.67 20.79
C ARG A 150 9.87 7.76 20.75
N LYS A 151 10.11 8.84 20.00
CA LYS A 151 9.11 9.90 19.85
C LYS A 151 7.82 9.38 19.20
N MET A 152 7.93 8.46 18.25
CA MET A 152 6.76 7.81 17.63
C MET A 152 6.02 6.88 18.60
N MET A 153 6.69 6.24 19.57
CA MET A 153 6.02 5.38 20.58
C MET A 153 5.26 6.18 21.65
N HIS A 154 5.72 7.39 21.97
CA HIS A 154 5.13 8.22 23.04
C HIS A 154 4.11 9.24 22.50
N HIS A 155 3.35 8.86 21.47
CA HIS A 155 2.32 9.73 20.93
C HIS A 155 1.05 9.64 21.78
N ASP A 156 0.39 10.78 21.98
CA ASP A 156 -0.91 10.81 22.64
C ASP A 156 -1.94 10.25 21.65
N HIS A 157 -2.55 9.10 21.97
CA HIS A 157 -3.81 8.70 21.34
C HIS A 157 -4.91 9.61 21.89
N GLY A 158 -4.87 10.90 21.55
CA GLY A 158 -5.90 11.85 21.95
C GLY A 158 -7.23 11.27 21.51
N GLY A 159 -8.03 10.77 22.47
CA GLY A 159 -9.06 9.71 22.37
C GLY A 159 -10.23 9.94 21.40
N LYS A 160 -9.94 10.48 20.22
CA LYS A 160 -10.81 10.65 19.09
C LYS A 160 -10.49 9.49 18.16
N PRO A 161 -11.42 8.54 17.97
CA PRO A 161 -11.24 7.50 16.97
C PRO A 161 -10.97 8.12 15.60
N ALA A 162 -10.30 7.37 14.73
CA ALA A 162 -10.05 7.75 13.34
C ALA A 162 -11.29 8.40 12.70
N GLU A 163 -11.06 9.46 11.93
CA GLU A 163 -12.12 10.27 11.36
C GLU A 163 -13.09 9.39 10.52
N LYS A 164 -14.40 9.69 10.59
CA LYS A 164 -15.48 8.84 10.06
C LYS A 164 -15.36 8.46 8.58
N HIS A 165 -14.47 9.12 7.83
CA HIS A 165 -14.19 8.82 6.43
C HIS A 165 -13.69 7.38 6.21
N HIS A 166 -13.08 6.74 7.21
CA HIS A 166 -12.61 5.34 7.11
C HIS A 166 -13.58 4.31 7.72
N GLY A 167 -14.67 4.77 8.34
CA GLY A 167 -15.66 3.92 9.03
C GLY A 167 -16.32 2.82 8.17
N PRO A 168 -16.63 3.04 6.88
CA PRO A 168 -17.26 2.00 6.05
C PRO A 168 -16.31 0.87 5.66
N GLU A 169 -15.00 1.12 5.55
CA GLU A 169 -14.01 0.15 5.05
C GLU A 169 -13.48 -0.78 6.16
N ILE A 170 -13.48 -0.32 7.41
CA ILE A 170 -12.91 -1.03 8.57
C ILE A 170 -13.84 -2.08 9.19
N GLY A 171 -15.02 -2.32 8.60
CA GLY A 171 -15.93 -3.40 9.03
C GLY A 171 -16.37 -3.33 10.49
N HIS A 172 -16.20 -2.18 11.16
CA HIS A 172 -16.70 -1.99 12.51
C HIS A 172 -18.22 -1.95 12.47
N PRO A 173 -18.94 -2.87 13.15
CA PRO A 173 -20.37 -2.69 13.35
C PRO A 173 -20.55 -1.39 14.14
N GLY A 174 -21.19 -0.42 13.49
CA GLY A 174 -21.37 0.92 14.04
C GLY A 174 -22.07 0.87 15.39
N GLY A 175 -21.53 1.61 16.36
CA GLY A 175 -22.19 1.89 17.63
C GLY A 175 -21.41 1.41 18.85
N GLY A 176 -20.36 2.16 19.22
CA GLY A 176 -19.71 2.03 20.52
C GLY A 176 -19.30 3.41 21.01
N THR A 177 -20.14 4.04 21.82
CA THR A 177 -19.79 5.26 22.56
C THR A 177 -18.65 4.96 23.52
N GLY A 178 -17.60 5.79 23.48
CA GLY A 178 -16.51 5.94 24.45
C GLY A 178 -16.33 4.81 25.46
N GLY A 179 -15.34 3.96 25.23
CA GLY A 179 -14.88 2.97 26.19
C GLY A 179 -13.37 3.09 26.36
N HIS A 180 -12.92 3.31 27.59
CA HIS A 180 -11.52 3.16 27.98
C HIS A 180 -11.03 1.77 27.56
N HIS A 181 -9.90 1.71 26.84
CA HIS A 181 -9.20 0.45 26.62
C HIS A 181 -8.74 -0.08 27.99
N PRO A 182 -9.07 -1.33 28.37
CA PRO A 182 -8.59 -1.90 29.61
C PRO A 182 -7.06 -2.06 29.52
N HIS A 183 -6.34 -1.39 30.41
CA HIS A 183 -4.92 -1.62 30.62
C HIS A 183 -4.68 -3.11 30.93
N ALA A 184 -3.58 -3.66 30.42
CA ALA A 184 -3.11 -4.99 30.81
C ALA A 184 -2.99 -5.07 32.34
N PRO A 185 -3.39 -6.19 32.98
CA PRO A 185 -3.31 -6.32 34.43
C PRO A 185 -1.85 -6.16 34.89
N GLY A 186 -1.57 -5.11 35.68
CA GLY A 186 -0.29 -4.95 36.39
C GLY A 186 0.52 -3.69 36.09
N MET A 187 0.10 -2.81 35.18
CA MET A 187 0.84 -1.56 34.91
C MET A 187 0.26 -0.40 35.74
N PRO A 188 1.04 0.27 36.60
CA PRO A 188 0.55 1.44 37.32
C PRO A 188 0.35 2.61 36.34
N PRO A 189 -0.68 3.46 36.55
CA PRO A 189 -0.92 4.60 35.69
C PRO A 189 0.25 5.59 35.74
N HIS A 190 0.63 6.12 34.58
CA HIS A 190 1.55 7.25 34.50
C HIS A 190 0.90 8.44 35.21
N LYS A 191 1.63 9.05 36.16
CA LYS A 191 1.25 10.33 36.75
C LYS A 191 1.85 11.42 35.88
N ASP A 192 0.99 12.32 35.43
CA ASP A 192 1.36 13.57 34.74
C ASP A 192 2.34 14.42 35.57
#